data_AF-A0A2C9W1K5-F1
#
_entry.id   AF-A0A2C9W1K5-F1
#
_cell.length_a   1.000
_cell.length_b   1.000
_cell.length_c   1.000
_cell.angle_alpha   90.00
_cell.angle_beta   90.00
_cell.angle_gamma   90.00
#
_symmetry.space_group_name_H-M   'P 1'
#
loop_
_entity.id
_entity.type
_entity.pdbx_description
1 polymer ?
#
loop_
_entity_poly.entity_id
_entity_poly.type
_entity_poly.pdbx_seq_one_letter_code
_entity_poly.pdbx_strand_id
1 'polypeptide(L)'
;GWPTAPDGPYAWGYCFVRERSPPSDYCSPSSTYPCAPGKKYYGRAPIQLSWNYNYGQCGNAIGVGLLNNPDLAATDPVISFKTAIWFWMTPQSPKPSCHNVIIGKWSPTPADSAAGRVPGYGVITNIINGGIECGKGPNDQVKDRIGFYKRYCDILGVSYGSNLDCHNQRPFGNGLLNLVNSM
;
A
#
# COMPACT_ATOMS: atom_id res chain seq x y z
N GLY A 1 16.73 -4.35 -0.63
CA GLY A 1 18.04 -4.79 -1.16
C GLY A 1 18.31 -6.21 -0.74
N TRP A 2 19.56 -6.68 -0.80
CA TRP A 2 19.99 -7.98 -0.24
C TRP A 2 21.00 -7.75 0.90
N PRO A 3 21.29 -8.75 1.75
CA PRO A 3 22.12 -8.55 2.96
C PRO A 3 23.52 -7.97 2.70
N THR A 4 24.11 -8.24 1.54
CA THR A 4 25.46 -7.78 1.14
C THR A 4 25.42 -6.66 0.09
N ALA A 5 24.27 -5.99 -0.08
CA ALA A 5 24.17 -4.91 -1.05
C ALA A 5 25.06 -3.72 -0.65
N PRO A 6 25.69 -3.02 -1.61
CA PRO A 6 26.39 -1.76 -1.35
C PRO A 6 25.52 -0.82 -0.52
N ASP A 7 26.08 -0.23 0.53
CA ASP A 7 25.39 0.67 1.49
C ASP A 7 24.23 0.04 2.27
N GLY A 8 24.16 -1.30 2.29
CA GLY A 8 23.17 -2.09 3.02
C GLY A 8 21.84 -2.27 2.28
N PRO A 9 20.98 -3.20 2.74
CA PRO A 9 19.75 -3.57 2.03
C PRO A 9 18.76 -2.41 1.87
N TYR A 10 18.82 -1.41 2.75
CA TYR A 10 17.89 -0.27 2.78
C TYR A 10 18.36 0.94 1.94
N ALA A 11 19.46 0.80 1.19
CA ALA A 11 19.89 1.78 0.18
C ALA A 11 19.34 1.50 -1.23
N TRP A 12 18.62 0.38 -1.40
CA TRP A 12 18.18 -0.15 -2.70
C TRP A 12 16.68 0.00 -2.96
N GLY A 13 16.08 1.08 -2.42
CA GLY A 13 14.70 1.45 -2.72
C GLY A 13 14.55 1.88 -4.18
N TYR A 14 13.33 1.89 -4.71
CA TYR A 14 13.03 2.36 -6.08
C TYR A 14 13.75 1.62 -7.22
N CYS A 15 14.37 0.46 -6.96
CA CYS A 15 15.05 -0.34 -7.98
C CYS A 15 14.11 -0.90 -9.06
N PHE A 16 12.83 -1.12 -8.73
CA PHE A 16 11.83 -1.68 -9.65
C PHE A 16 10.65 -0.73 -9.84
N VAL A 17 10.15 -0.65 -11.08
CA VAL A 17 8.95 0.14 -11.44
C VAL A 17 7.73 -0.73 -11.74
N ARG A 18 7.92 -2.04 -11.98
CA ARG A 18 6.87 -3.04 -12.23
C ARG A 18 7.02 -4.21 -11.27
N GLU A 19 5.90 -4.84 -10.95
CA GLU A 19 5.83 -6.09 -10.19
C GLU A 19 6.66 -7.17 -10.88
N ARG A 20 7.40 -7.94 -10.08
CA ARG A 20 8.19 -9.05 -10.57
C ARG A 20 7.33 -10.30 -10.60
N SER A 21 7.24 -10.95 -11.76
CA SER A 21 6.54 -12.22 -11.96
C SER A 21 5.08 -12.20 -11.45
N PRO A 22 4.23 -11.31 -11.97
CA PRO A 22 2.87 -11.16 -11.48
C PRO A 22 2.06 -12.47 -11.63
N PRO A 23 1.39 -12.94 -10.57
CA PRO A 23 0.66 -14.21 -10.58
C PRO A 23 -0.70 -14.13 -11.28
N SER A 24 -1.18 -12.94 -11.61
CA SER A 24 -2.45 -12.72 -12.29
C SER A 24 -2.45 -11.39 -13.05
N ASP A 25 -3.56 -11.12 -13.75
CA ASP A 25 -3.79 -9.82 -14.38
C ASP A 25 -4.41 -8.79 -13.42
N TYR A 26 -4.70 -9.19 -12.17
CA TYR A 26 -5.29 -8.33 -11.13
C TYR A 26 -6.58 -7.64 -11.61
N CYS A 27 -7.40 -8.39 -12.34
CA CYS A 27 -8.71 -7.95 -12.79
C CYS A 27 -9.78 -8.55 -11.85
N SER A 28 -10.49 -7.68 -11.12
CA SER A 28 -11.67 -8.06 -10.35
C SER A 28 -12.93 -7.59 -11.10
N PRO A 29 -13.98 -8.43 -11.22
CA PRO A 29 -15.24 -8.02 -11.83
C PRO A 29 -15.79 -6.73 -11.19
N SER A 30 -16.06 -5.73 -12.01
CA SER A 30 -16.58 -4.43 -11.55
C SER A 30 -17.34 -3.75 -12.67
N SER A 31 -18.54 -3.26 -12.38
CA SER A 31 -19.31 -2.39 -13.28
C SER A 31 -18.76 -0.96 -13.30
N THR A 32 -18.22 -0.49 -12.18
CA THR A 32 -17.67 0.87 -12.04
C THR A 32 -16.29 1.01 -12.69
N TYR A 33 -15.44 -0.01 -12.54
CA TYR A 33 -14.07 -0.03 -13.07
C TYR A 33 -13.83 -1.30 -13.89
N PRO A 34 -14.55 -1.49 -15.01
CA PRO A 34 -14.40 -2.69 -15.82
C PRO A 34 -12.97 -2.81 -16.34
N CYS A 35 -12.45 -4.03 -16.36
CA CYS A 35 -11.12 -4.28 -16.90
C CYS A 35 -11.12 -4.02 -18.41
N ALA A 36 -10.22 -3.13 -18.86
CA ALA A 36 -10.07 -2.85 -20.27
C ALA A 36 -9.50 -4.08 -21.00
N PRO A 37 -10.02 -4.44 -22.20
CA PRO A 37 -9.55 -5.61 -22.95
C PRO A 37 -8.03 -5.61 -23.15
N GLY A 38 -7.39 -6.73 -22.85
CA GLY A 38 -5.94 -6.91 -22.98
C GLY A 38 -5.07 -6.12 -21.99
N LYS A 39 -5.67 -5.39 -21.03
CA LYS A 39 -4.93 -4.65 -20.00
C LYS A 39 -4.77 -5.47 -18.72
N LYS A 40 -3.65 -5.23 -18.04
CA LYS A 40 -3.25 -5.92 -16.82
C LYS A 40 -2.94 -4.90 -15.73
N TYR A 41 -3.40 -5.17 -14.52
CA TYR A 41 -3.35 -4.25 -13.38
C TYR A 41 -2.42 -4.75 -12.26
N TYR A 42 -1.35 -5.45 -12.62
CA TYR A 42 -0.26 -5.78 -11.71
C TYR A 42 0.44 -4.53 -11.17
N GLY A 43 1.27 -4.70 -10.14
CA GLY A 43 1.95 -3.63 -9.44
C GLY A 43 2.79 -2.76 -10.38
N ARG A 44 2.56 -1.45 -10.33
CA ARG A 44 3.41 -0.44 -10.99
C ARG A 44 3.70 0.70 -10.04
N ALA A 45 4.73 1.48 -10.35
CA ALA A 45 5.07 2.70 -9.62
C ALA A 45 5.56 2.44 -8.17
N PRO A 46 5.92 3.50 -7.40
CA PRO A 46 6.52 3.35 -6.07
C PRO A 46 5.65 2.62 -5.04
N ILE A 47 4.32 2.73 -5.15
CA ILE A 47 3.39 2.06 -4.24
C ILE A 47 2.95 0.67 -4.73
N GLN A 48 3.47 0.23 -5.89
CA GLN A 48 3.01 -1.00 -6.56
C GLN A 48 1.48 -1.02 -6.70
N LEU A 49 0.92 0.02 -7.32
CA LEU A 49 -0.52 0.13 -7.53
C LEU A 49 -1.01 -1.10 -8.29
N SER A 50 -1.97 -1.81 -7.69
CA SER A 50 -2.52 -3.06 -8.23
C SER A 50 -4.03 -3.06 -8.21
N TRP A 51 -4.64 -3.86 -9.08
CA TRP A 51 -6.09 -4.02 -9.29
C TRP A 51 -6.79 -2.91 -10.08
N ASN A 52 -7.66 -3.31 -11.01
CA ASN A 52 -8.48 -2.42 -11.85
C ASN A 52 -9.22 -1.34 -11.05
N TYR A 53 -9.82 -1.67 -9.90
CA TYR A 53 -10.54 -0.70 -9.08
C TYR A 53 -9.63 0.39 -8.50
N ASN A 54 -8.35 0.12 -8.24
CA ASN A 54 -7.41 1.14 -7.80
C ASN A 54 -6.92 1.99 -8.98
N TYR A 55 -6.60 1.37 -10.13
CA TYR A 55 -6.23 2.12 -11.34
C TYR A 55 -7.35 3.04 -11.81
N GLY A 56 -8.61 2.60 -11.72
CA GLY A 56 -9.79 3.39 -12.04
C GLY A 56 -9.97 4.59 -11.10
N GLN A 57 -10.00 4.35 -9.77
CA GLN A 57 -10.12 5.42 -8.78
C GLN A 57 -8.96 6.43 -8.87
N CYS A 58 -7.72 5.94 -8.98
CA CYS A 58 -6.54 6.77 -9.11
C CYS A 58 -6.58 7.59 -10.39
N GLY A 59 -6.91 6.96 -11.52
CA GLY A 59 -6.99 7.62 -12.81
C GLY A 59 -7.98 8.78 -12.81
N ASN A 60 -9.17 8.55 -12.25
CA ASN A 60 -10.18 9.61 -12.07
C ASN A 60 -9.66 10.75 -11.20
N ALA A 61 -9.01 10.45 -10.07
CA ALA A 61 -8.51 11.46 -9.14
C ALA A 61 -7.38 12.33 -9.72
N ILE A 62 -6.54 11.77 -10.59
CA ILE A 62 -5.39 12.49 -11.17
C ILE A 62 -5.64 13.00 -12.60
N GLY A 63 -6.84 12.77 -13.15
CA GLY A 63 -7.22 13.19 -14.51
C GLY A 63 -6.51 12.41 -15.63
N VAL A 64 -6.16 11.14 -15.40
CA VAL A 64 -5.44 10.29 -16.35
C VAL A 64 -6.20 8.99 -16.57
N GLY A 65 -6.32 8.53 -17.82
CA GLY A 65 -7.02 7.30 -18.20
C GLY A 65 -6.29 5.99 -17.81
N LEU A 66 -5.91 5.83 -16.54
CA LEU A 66 -5.13 4.70 -16.03
C LEU A 66 -5.84 3.35 -16.13
N LEU A 67 -7.18 3.31 -16.12
CA LEU A 67 -7.93 2.07 -16.33
C LEU A 67 -7.71 1.52 -17.76
N ASN A 68 -7.67 2.41 -18.75
CA ASN A 68 -7.48 2.06 -20.16
C ASN A 68 -6.01 1.99 -20.58
N ASN A 69 -5.13 2.70 -19.86
CA ASN A 69 -3.69 2.70 -20.12
C ASN A 69 -2.88 2.62 -18.80
N PRO A 70 -2.88 1.44 -18.13
CA PRO A 70 -2.21 1.27 -16.84
C PRO A 70 -0.69 1.41 -16.93
N ASP A 71 -0.10 1.22 -18.11
CA ASP A 71 1.35 1.30 -18.30
C ASP A 71 1.92 2.72 -18.09
N LEU A 72 1.09 3.76 -18.16
CA LEU A 72 1.48 5.14 -17.83
C LEU A 72 2.07 5.24 -16.41
N ALA A 73 1.58 4.43 -15.46
CA ALA A 73 2.13 4.39 -14.11
C ALA A 73 3.59 3.90 -14.05
N ALA A 74 4.08 3.25 -15.10
CA ALA A 74 5.45 2.74 -15.21
C ALA A 74 6.27 3.34 -16.36
N THR A 75 5.71 4.25 -17.15
CA THR A 75 6.40 4.90 -18.28
C THR A 75 6.48 6.42 -18.15
N ASP A 76 5.58 7.04 -17.38
CA ASP A 76 5.65 8.47 -17.06
C ASP A 76 6.00 8.64 -15.56
N PRO A 77 7.16 9.22 -15.22
CA PRO A 77 7.60 9.33 -13.82
C PRO A 77 6.70 10.25 -12.98
N VAL A 78 6.10 11.29 -13.56
CA VAL A 78 5.19 12.18 -12.83
C VAL A 78 3.89 11.44 -12.50
N ILE A 79 3.32 10.72 -13.46
CA ILE A 79 2.15 9.87 -13.23
C ILE A 79 2.49 8.77 -12.21
N SER A 80 3.67 8.16 -12.32
CA SER A 80 4.17 7.15 -11.38
C SER A 80 4.09 7.64 -9.93
N PHE A 81 4.71 8.78 -9.63
CA PHE A 81 4.66 9.36 -8.28
C PHE A 81 3.26 9.86 -7.88
N LYS A 82 2.47 10.40 -8.81
CA LYS A 82 1.08 10.76 -8.54
C LYS A 82 0.25 9.57 -8.06
N THR A 83 0.46 8.37 -8.61
CA THR A 83 -0.27 7.18 -8.14
C THR A 83 0.09 6.80 -6.70
N ALA A 84 1.37 6.91 -6.33
CA ALA A 84 1.83 6.64 -4.98
C ALA A 84 1.29 7.65 -3.96
N ILE A 85 1.34 8.94 -4.31
CA ILE A 85 0.80 10.02 -3.46
C ILE A 85 -0.72 9.89 -3.35
N TRP A 86 -1.42 9.61 -4.44
CA TRP A 86 -2.87 9.36 -4.40
C TRP A 86 -3.22 8.26 -3.41
N PHE A 87 -2.55 7.10 -3.47
CA PHE A 87 -2.79 6.01 -2.53
C PHE A 87 -2.53 6.45 -1.09
N TRP A 88 -1.42 7.16 -0.86
CA TRP A 88 -1.03 7.64 0.47
C TRP A 88 -2.05 8.61 1.09
N MET A 89 -2.67 9.45 0.25
CA MET A 89 -3.60 10.51 0.68
C MET A 89 -5.06 10.05 0.74
N THR A 90 -5.42 8.97 0.05
CA THR A 90 -6.84 8.59 -0.15
C THR A 90 -7.28 7.53 0.85
N PRO A 91 -8.22 7.84 1.76
CA PRO A 91 -8.84 6.81 2.60
C PRO A 91 -9.68 5.86 1.74
N GLN A 92 -9.64 4.56 2.06
CA GLN A 92 -10.48 3.55 1.44
C GLN A 92 -11.16 2.74 2.53
N SER A 93 -12.39 3.14 2.90
CA SER A 93 -13.12 2.58 4.05
C SER A 93 -13.10 1.05 4.05
N PRO A 94 -12.75 0.40 5.18
CA PRO A 94 -12.57 0.98 6.52
C PRO A 94 -11.18 1.58 6.80
N LYS A 95 -10.25 1.57 5.84
CA LYS A 95 -8.88 2.08 6.03
C LYS A 95 -8.86 3.61 6.03
N PRO A 96 -8.18 4.26 7.01
CA PRO A 96 -7.85 5.68 6.89
C PRO A 96 -6.77 5.87 5.80
N SER A 97 -6.47 7.12 5.46
CA SER A 97 -5.29 7.40 4.65
C SER A 97 -4.02 7.22 5.47
N CYS A 98 -2.94 6.74 4.83
CA CYS A 98 -1.62 6.68 5.44
C CYS A 98 -1.19 8.06 5.94
N HIS A 99 -1.53 9.11 5.18
CA HIS A 99 -1.31 10.50 5.57
C HIS A 99 -1.92 10.82 6.94
N ASN A 100 -3.23 10.59 7.14
CA ASN A 100 -3.89 10.92 8.40
C ASN A 100 -3.29 10.14 9.59
N VAL A 101 -2.81 8.91 9.36
CA VAL A 101 -2.08 8.16 10.40
C VAL A 101 -0.78 8.88 10.78
N ILE A 102 0.09 9.15 9.81
CA ILE A 102 1.45 9.63 10.12
C ILE A 102 1.47 11.06 10.69
N ILE A 103 0.46 11.88 10.37
CA ILE A 103 0.33 13.24 10.92
C ILE A 103 -0.54 13.31 12.19
N GLY A 104 -0.92 12.16 12.77
CA GLY A 104 -1.67 12.10 14.03
C GLY A 104 -3.14 12.54 13.93
N LYS A 105 -3.73 12.56 12.73
CA LYS A 105 -5.14 12.91 12.51
C LYS A 105 -6.11 11.72 12.53
N TRP A 106 -5.60 10.49 12.46
CA TRP A 106 -6.42 9.29 12.62
C TRP A 106 -6.49 8.88 14.09
N SER A 107 -7.71 8.75 14.60
CA SER A 107 -7.99 8.14 15.91
C SER A 107 -8.60 6.74 15.69
N PRO A 108 -8.05 5.67 16.30
CA PRO A 108 -8.61 4.33 16.19
C PRO A 108 -10.07 4.29 16.66
N THR A 109 -10.93 3.61 15.90
CA THR A 109 -12.27 3.24 16.38
C THR A 109 -12.18 2.14 17.44
N PRO A 110 -13.25 1.85 18.20
CA PRO A 110 -13.27 0.69 19.10
C PRO A 110 -12.93 -0.63 18.38
N ALA A 111 -13.35 -0.78 17.12
CA ALA A 111 -13.02 -1.96 16.30
C ALA A 111 -11.55 -2.01 15.88
N ASP A 112 -10.88 -0.85 15.73
CA ASP A 112 -9.44 -0.77 15.49
C ASP A 112 -8.65 -1.15 16.74
N SER A 113 -9.02 -0.58 17.89
CA SER A 113 -8.40 -0.90 19.17
C SER A 113 -8.53 -2.39 19.51
N ALA A 114 -9.72 -2.98 19.35
CA ALA A 114 -9.94 -4.41 19.55
C ALA A 114 -9.15 -5.30 18.57
N ALA A 115 -8.82 -4.76 17.40
CA ALA A 115 -7.98 -5.42 16.41
C ALA A 115 -6.47 -5.17 16.61
N GLY A 116 -6.07 -4.47 17.67
CA GLY A 116 -4.69 -4.09 17.95
C GLY A 116 -4.14 -3.01 17.02
N ARG A 117 -4.97 -2.39 16.18
CA ARG A 117 -4.56 -1.32 15.25
C ARG A 117 -4.41 0.00 16.01
N VAL A 118 -3.17 0.41 16.21
CA VAL A 118 -2.78 1.64 16.93
C VAL A 118 -2.00 2.58 16.02
N PRO A 119 -1.99 3.91 16.27
CA PRO A 119 -1.27 4.86 15.44
C PRO A 119 0.24 4.56 15.40
N GLY A 120 0.81 4.54 14.20
CA GLY A 120 2.23 4.27 13.97
C GLY A 120 2.49 3.70 12.57
N TYR A 121 3.75 3.46 12.25
CA TYR A 121 4.14 2.93 10.93
C TYR A 121 3.61 1.51 10.67
N GLY A 122 3.32 0.74 11.72
CA GLY A 122 2.71 -0.57 11.63
C GLY A 122 1.33 -0.53 10.99
N VAL A 123 0.45 0.39 11.41
CA VAL A 123 -0.89 0.46 10.80
C VAL A 123 -0.83 0.99 9.36
N ILE A 124 0.20 1.78 9.00
CA ILE A 124 0.47 2.16 7.60
C ILE A 124 0.81 0.92 6.76
N THR A 125 1.66 0.03 7.28
CA THR A 125 1.93 -1.27 6.65
C THR A 125 0.64 -2.10 6.50
N ASN A 126 -0.22 -2.07 7.51
CA ASN A 126 -1.53 -2.74 7.48
C ASN A 126 -2.47 -2.16 6.41
N ILE A 127 -2.50 -0.84 6.23
CA ILE A 127 -3.26 -0.17 5.16
C ILE A 127 -2.76 -0.64 3.79
N ILE A 128 -1.44 -0.66 3.59
CA ILE A 128 -0.79 -1.00 2.32
C ILE A 128 -1.03 -2.47 1.95
N ASN A 129 -0.71 -3.41 2.84
CA ASN A 129 -0.75 -4.84 2.51
C ASN A 129 -1.05 -5.78 3.70
N GLY A 130 -1.87 -5.32 4.64
CA GLY A 130 -2.11 -6.03 5.89
C GLY A 130 -2.66 -7.45 5.72
N GLY A 131 -3.50 -7.71 4.71
CA GLY A 131 -4.05 -9.05 4.46
C GLY A 131 -2.97 -10.11 4.19
N ILE A 132 -1.81 -9.68 3.68
CA ILE A 132 -0.67 -10.56 3.42
C ILE A 132 0.30 -10.52 4.60
N GLU A 133 0.62 -9.33 5.12
CA GLU A 133 1.80 -9.09 5.97
C GLU A 133 1.52 -8.97 7.48
N CYS A 134 0.30 -8.63 7.90
CA CYS A 134 -0.01 -8.27 9.29
C CYS A 134 -0.82 -9.35 10.02
N GLY A 135 -0.71 -9.38 11.35
CA GLY A 135 -1.47 -10.30 12.21
C GLY A 135 -1.01 -11.76 12.14
N LYS A 136 0.22 -12.00 11.67
CA LYS A 136 0.80 -13.33 11.44
C LYS A 136 2.18 -13.50 12.10
N GLY A 137 2.51 -12.63 13.06
CA GLY A 137 3.83 -12.58 13.68
C GLY A 137 4.91 -11.91 12.81
N PRO A 138 6.18 -11.92 13.29
CA PRO A 138 7.31 -11.35 12.57
C PRO A 138 7.53 -11.97 11.20
N ASN A 139 7.79 -11.12 10.20
CA ASN A 139 8.13 -11.56 8.84
C ASN A 139 9.07 -10.56 8.15
N ASP A 140 9.75 -11.04 7.10
CA ASP A 140 10.78 -10.27 6.42
C ASP A 140 10.23 -9.06 5.67
N GLN A 141 8.99 -9.11 5.19
CA GLN A 141 8.35 -8.00 4.48
C GLN A 141 8.13 -6.80 5.42
N VAL A 142 7.54 -7.02 6.59
CA VAL A 142 7.35 -5.97 7.61
C VAL A 142 8.71 -5.46 8.09
N LYS A 143 9.68 -6.35 8.31
CA LYS A 143 11.05 -5.98 8.70
C LYS A 143 11.73 -5.08 7.66
N ASP A 144 11.61 -5.39 6.38
CA ASP A 144 12.19 -4.59 5.28
C ASP A 144 11.55 -3.20 5.21
N ARG A 145 10.22 -3.10 5.34
CA ARG A 145 9.51 -1.82 5.41
C ARG A 145 9.99 -0.95 6.57
N ILE A 146 10.16 -1.54 7.75
CA ILE A 146 10.66 -0.83 8.94
C ILE A 146 12.12 -0.39 8.74
N GLY A 147 12.95 -1.23 8.10
CA GLY A 147 14.35 -0.91 7.84
C GLY A 147 14.54 0.32 6.95
N PHE A 148 13.79 0.41 5.85
CA PHE A 148 13.78 1.62 5.02
C PHE A 148 13.27 2.85 5.79
N TYR A 149 12.18 2.70 6.55
CA TYR A 149 11.62 3.80 7.34
C TYR A 149 12.63 4.35 8.35
N LYS A 150 13.28 3.48 9.13
CA LYS A 150 14.30 3.88 10.10
C LYS A 150 15.48 4.60 9.43
N ARG A 151 16.03 4.03 8.35
CA ARG A 151 17.13 4.66 7.61
C ARG A 151 16.77 6.08 7.14
N TYR A 152 15.56 6.28 6.62
CA TYR A 152 15.15 7.62 6.16
C TYR A 152 14.86 8.58 7.31
N CYS A 153 14.30 8.11 8.42
CA CYS A 153 14.17 8.92 9.64
C CYS A 153 15.53 9.37 10.18
N ASP A 154 16.54 8.49 10.17
CA ASP A 154 17.90 8.82 10.59
C ASP A 154 18.52 9.91 9.72
N ILE A 155 18.37 9.79 8.39
CA ILE A 155 18.84 10.81 7.43
C ILE A 155 18.14 12.16 7.67
N LEU A 156 16.85 12.14 8.01
CA LEU A 156 16.06 13.35 8.24
C LEU A 156 16.19 13.90 9.67
N GLY A 157 16.85 13.19 10.59
CA GLY A 157 16.99 13.60 11.99
C GLY A 157 15.65 13.62 12.76
N VAL A 158 14.72 12.73 12.45
CA VAL A 158 13.40 12.64 13.10
C VAL A 158 13.19 11.32 13.84
N SER A 159 12.34 11.35 14.86
CA SER A 159 11.95 10.13 15.60
C SER A 159 11.20 9.15 14.69
N TYR A 160 11.42 7.85 14.91
CA TYR A 160 10.64 6.79 14.25
C TYR A 160 9.19 6.75 14.76
N GLY A 161 8.94 7.27 15.96
CA GLY A 161 7.69 7.04 16.69
C GLY A 161 7.58 5.61 17.23
N SER A 162 6.40 5.28 17.73
CA SER A 162 6.07 3.96 18.31
C SER A 162 5.28 3.10 17.31
N ASN A 163 5.01 1.83 17.68
CA ASN A 163 4.14 0.92 16.94
C ASN A 163 4.58 0.73 15.47
N LEU A 164 5.86 0.41 15.28
CA LEU A 164 6.48 0.32 13.96
C LEU A 164 6.05 -0.92 13.16
N ASP A 165 5.67 -2.00 13.85
CA ASP A 165 5.24 -3.25 13.23
C ASP A 165 3.73 -3.45 13.31
N CYS A 166 3.25 -4.40 12.51
CA CYS A 166 1.87 -4.86 12.52
C CYS A 166 1.74 -6.36 12.83
N HIS A 167 2.73 -6.95 13.49
CA HIS A 167 2.80 -8.40 13.69
C HIS A 167 1.57 -8.95 14.41
N ASN A 168 1.05 -8.18 15.37
CA ASN A 168 -0.10 -8.51 16.21
C ASN A 168 -1.37 -7.71 15.84
N GLN A 169 -1.35 -6.95 14.75
CA GLN A 169 -2.52 -6.18 14.30
C GLN A 169 -3.36 -7.02 13.35
N ARG A 170 -4.64 -7.22 13.66
CA ARG A 170 -5.55 -7.85 12.69
C ARG A 170 -5.63 -6.98 11.42
N PRO A 171 -5.53 -7.57 10.22
CA PRO A 171 -5.66 -6.83 8.98
C PRO A 171 -6.95 -6.02 8.92
N PHE A 172 -6.94 -4.85 8.29
CA PHE A 172 -8.19 -4.21 7.88
C PHE A 172 -8.97 -5.19 7.00
N GLY A 173 -10.26 -5.38 7.29
CA GLY A 173 -11.11 -6.22 6.46
C GLY A 173 -11.19 -5.66 5.04
N ASN A 174 -11.19 -6.54 4.03
CA ASN A 174 -11.70 -6.14 2.73
C ASN A 174 -13.16 -5.78 2.95
N GLY A 175 -13.57 -4.54 2.71
CA GLY A 175 -14.98 -4.10 2.82
C GLY A 175 -15.97 -4.92 1.97
N LEU A 176 -15.46 -5.88 1.18
CA LEU A 176 -16.21 -6.83 0.36
C LEU A 176 -16.41 -8.22 1.00
N LEU A 177 -15.64 -8.64 2.01
CA LEU A 177 -15.71 -10.01 2.55
C LEU A 177 -16.68 -10.19 3.74
N ASN A 178 -17.12 -9.10 4.38
CA ASN A 178 -18.04 -9.20 5.52
C ASN A 178 -19.53 -9.15 5.13
N LEU A 179 -19.88 -9.01 3.84
CA LEU A 179 -21.27 -9.05 3.37
C LEU A 179 -21.69 -10.43 2.82
N VAL A 180 -20.74 -11.36 2.63
CA VAL A 180 -21.04 -12.69 2.07
C VAL A 180 -21.30 -13.74 3.17
N ASN A 181 -20.89 -13.47 4.41
CA ASN A 181 -21.12 -14.36 5.56
C ASN A 181 -22.28 -13.88 6.46
N SER A 182 -23.19 -13.06 5.93
CA SER A 182 -24.38 -12.57 6.65
C SER A 182 -25.66 -12.63 5.80
N MET A 183 -25.68 -13.49 4.78
CA MET A 183 -26.89 -13.94 4.09
C MET A 183 -26.93 -15.46 4.07
#